data_AF-A0A9N8V695-F1
#
_entry.id   AF-A0A9N8V695-F1
#
_cell.length_a   1.000
_cell.length_b   1.000
_cell.length_c   1.000
_cell.angle_alpha   90.00
_cell.angle_beta   90.00
_cell.angle_gamma   90.00
#
_symmetry.space_group_name_H-M   'P 1'
#
loop_
_entity.id
_entity.type
_entity.pdbx_description
1 polymer ?
#
loop_
_entity_poly.entity_id
_entity_poly.type
_entity_poly.pdbx_seq_one_letter_code
_entity_poly.pdbx_strand_id
1 'polypeptide(L)'
;MPPKKALLFCLVHGDPESSAFGIKYDKIMTVDELKDVIKNRLYPLLDDVSVKDLTLYKVDINTTTQSPQRTTLNNPNYNIVNDLGGQMLSPMDTMEEKFPAPTKKHIHVIVDVSAVDTRRNDNKFITRLDKIDKNIEEIKRKKPSVQISAVTERNWMKIQYHTGLDYQSTSFEIEFPNLYLDLGYESIETFRWTDAIENSQKERYKFYLTNILKLGRFLRLGLYDSTGDGSFLSTNTDFLPINLSGTADLVIVDRHSITSQAQEKHIRVLFKVKKAIIKKHTFQIMAELISADLKSTYTVLAVLTNLVDDWRFFWIKGKIIMRITLSMDQSVALLRQNLTLAEDKLNKLTNQRSPQMGIESSSSEVEELIPKRQKLGHVLQLLT
;
A
#
# COMPACT_ATOMS: atom_id res chain seq x y z
N MET A 1 -15.84 57.92 52.79
CA MET A 1 -16.66 57.81 51.57
C MET A 1 -16.10 56.64 50.76
N PRO A 2 -16.89 55.62 50.37
CA PRO A 2 -16.38 54.57 49.50
C PRO A 2 -15.97 55.17 48.13
N PRO A 3 -14.89 54.69 47.49
CA PRO A 3 -14.46 55.19 46.19
C PRO A 3 -15.59 55.02 45.17
N LYS A 4 -15.92 56.11 44.48
CA LYS A 4 -17.00 56.15 43.49
C LYS A 4 -16.50 55.43 42.23
N LYS A 5 -16.87 54.15 42.07
CA LYS A 5 -16.53 53.35 40.87
C LYS A 5 -17.11 54.00 39.62
N ALA A 6 -16.28 54.20 38.61
CA ALA A 6 -16.67 54.74 37.31
C ALA A 6 -16.97 53.61 36.31
N LEU A 7 -17.70 53.92 35.24
CA LEU A 7 -18.07 52.96 34.19
C LEU A 7 -17.17 53.17 32.96
N LEU A 8 -16.66 52.07 32.41
CA LEU A 8 -15.84 52.02 31.21
C LEU A 8 -16.44 51.01 30.24
N PHE A 9 -16.63 51.37 28.96
CA PHE A 9 -17.09 50.44 27.94
C PHE A 9 -15.92 49.86 27.15
N CYS A 10 -15.97 48.53 26.98
CA CYS A 10 -14.97 47.72 26.31
C CYS A 10 -15.62 46.98 25.13
N LEU A 11 -14.82 46.63 24.12
CA LEU A 11 -15.22 45.79 22.99
C LEU A 11 -14.08 44.81 22.68
N VAL A 12 -14.39 43.56 22.37
CA VAL A 12 -13.38 42.59 21.90
C VAL A 12 -13.07 42.88 20.43
N HIS A 13 -11.78 42.82 20.06
CA HIS A 13 -11.36 43.05 18.68
C HIS A 13 -12.06 42.07 17.73
N GLY A 14 -12.61 42.57 16.63
CA GLY A 14 -13.39 41.79 15.66
C GLY A 14 -14.88 41.63 15.98
N ASP A 15 -15.32 41.92 17.22
CA ASP A 15 -16.74 41.85 17.58
C ASP A 15 -17.53 43.07 17.06
N PRO A 16 -18.83 42.90 16.76
CA PRO A 16 -19.70 44.00 16.37
C PRO A 16 -19.92 45.00 17.52
N GLU A 17 -20.17 46.28 17.19
CA GLU A 17 -20.43 47.36 18.18
C GLU A 17 -21.50 46.99 19.22
N SER A 18 -22.52 46.21 18.82
CA SER A 18 -23.59 45.76 19.72
C SER A 18 -23.11 44.86 20.86
N SER A 19 -21.91 44.29 20.77
CA SER A 19 -21.29 43.47 21.80
C SER A 19 -20.52 44.28 22.85
N ALA A 20 -20.48 45.62 22.73
CA ALA A 20 -19.79 46.47 23.69
C ALA A 20 -20.36 46.27 25.12
N PHE A 21 -19.47 46.14 26.10
CA PHE A 21 -19.83 45.79 27.47
C PHE A 21 -19.20 46.74 28.49
N GLY A 22 -19.95 47.03 29.55
CA GLY A 22 -19.53 47.94 30.62
C GLY A 22 -18.79 47.22 31.76
N ILE A 23 -17.70 47.81 32.22
CA ILE A 23 -16.94 47.43 33.40
C ILE A 23 -16.93 48.58 34.42
N LYS A 24 -17.12 48.24 35.69
CA LYS A 24 -16.90 49.19 36.78
C LYS A 24 -15.44 49.11 37.22
N TYR A 25 -14.75 50.25 37.27
CA TYR A 25 -13.34 50.32 37.68
C TYR A 25 -13.14 51.30 38.83
N ASP A 26 -12.05 51.10 39.59
CA ASP A 26 -11.54 52.03 40.60
C ASP A 26 -10.44 52.91 39.98
N LYS A 27 -10.37 54.18 40.36
CA LYS A 27 -9.38 55.12 39.80
C LYS A 27 -7.94 54.71 40.09
N ILE A 28 -7.71 54.10 41.25
CA ILE A 28 -6.38 53.62 41.68
C ILE A 28 -6.01 52.25 41.09
N MET A 29 -6.94 51.58 40.40
CA MET A 29 -6.71 50.30 39.73
C MET A 29 -5.64 50.45 38.64
N THR A 30 -4.82 49.44 38.47
CA THR A 30 -3.87 49.33 37.36
C THR A 30 -4.50 48.70 36.12
N VAL A 31 -3.89 48.89 34.96
CA VAL A 31 -4.33 48.21 33.73
C VAL A 31 -4.21 46.68 33.85
N ASP A 32 -3.24 46.16 34.61
CA ASP A 32 -3.12 44.71 34.85
C ASP A 32 -4.34 44.15 35.62
N GLU A 33 -4.73 44.82 36.70
CA GLU A 33 -5.95 44.48 37.45
C GLU A 33 -7.22 44.64 36.59
N LEU A 34 -7.25 45.59 35.65
CA LEU A 34 -8.35 45.72 34.68
C LEU A 34 -8.44 44.49 33.76
N LYS A 35 -7.32 43.91 33.32
CA LYS A 35 -7.31 42.70 32.49
C LYS A 35 -7.97 41.53 33.22
N ASP A 36 -7.72 41.38 34.51
CA ASP A 36 -8.38 40.35 35.34
C ASP A 36 -9.91 40.56 35.40
N VAL A 37 -10.36 41.82 35.57
CA VAL A 37 -11.79 42.14 35.59
C VAL A 37 -12.45 41.85 34.24
N ILE A 38 -11.79 42.20 33.13
CA ILE A 38 -12.25 41.89 31.77
C ILE A 38 -12.35 40.38 31.57
N LYS A 39 -11.30 39.63 31.91
CA LYS A 39 -11.28 38.17 31.75
C LYS A 39 -12.41 37.51 32.53
N ASN A 40 -12.62 37.89 33.79
CA ASN A 40 -13.71 37.38 34.62
C ASN A 40 -15.09 37.74 34.07
N ARG A 41 -15.25 38.95 33.50
CA ARG A 41 -16.51 39.40 32.88
C ARG A 41 -16.86 38.61 31.63
N LEU A 42 -15.85 38.21 30.86
CA LEU A 42 -15.99 37.47 29.61
C LEU A 42 -15.96 35.96 29.79
N TYR A 43 -15.91 35.43 31.01
CA TYR A 43 -15.98 33.98 31.24
C TYR A 43 -17.28 33.37 30.67
N PRO A 44 -17.23 32.23 29.93
CA PRO A 44 -16.06 31.38 29.66
C PRO A 44 -15.28 31.69 28.36
N LEU A 45 -15.58 32.79 27.66
CA LEU A 45 -15.01 33.13 26.34
C LEU A 45 -13.48 33.24 26.34
N LEU A 46 -12.88 33.70 27.44
CA LEU A 46 -11.42 33.91 27.57
C LEU A 46 -10.73 32.88 28.48
N ASP A 47 -11.35 31.73 28.76
CA ASP A 47 -10.83 30.77 29.75
C ASP A 47 -9.43 30.22 29.36
N ASP A 48 -9.24 29.95 28.07
CA ASP A 48 -7.98 29.48 27.45
C ASP A 48 -6.90 30.57 27.27
N VAL A 49 -7.20 31.84 27.55
CA VAL A 49 -6.29 32.99 27.32
C VAL A 49 -5.65 33.42 28.64
N SER A 50 -4.31 33.43 28.73
CA SER A 50 -3.63 33.99 29.90
C SER A 50 -3.86 35.50 29.99
N VAL A 51 -4.01 36.03 31.20
CA VAL A 51 -4.17 37.48 31.45
C VAL A 51 -2.99 38.27 30.88
N LYS A 52 -1.79 37.68 30.91
CA LYS A 52 -0.57 38.27 30.35
C LYS A 52 -0.62 38.43 28.83
N ASP A 53 -1.42 37.61 28.15
CA ASP A 53 -1.54 37.60 26.69
C ASP A 53 -2.67 38.53 26.19
N LEU A 54 -3.46 39.13 27.10
CA LEU A 54 -4.44 40.16 26.76
C LEU A 54 -3.75 41.49 26.51
N THR A 55 -3.94 42.06 25.33
CA THR A 55 -3.48 43.42 25.01
C THR A 55 -4.68 44.37 25.01
N LEU A 56 -4.57 45.49 25.72
CA LEU A 56 -5.63 46.49 25.80
C LEU A 56 -5.20 47.77 25.09
N TYR A 57 -6.08 48.29 24.23
CA TYR A 57 -5.87 49.56 23.54
C TYR A 57 -6.90 50.58 24.01
N LYS A 58 -6.44 51.76 24.41
CA LYS A 58 -7.29 52.92 24.67
C LYS A 58 -7.75 53.51 23.34
N VAL A 59 -9.05 53.75 23.24
CA VAL A 59 -9.73 54.41 22.12
C VAL A 59 -10.75 55.41 22.67
N ASP A 60 -11.35 56.21 21.78
CA ASP A 60 -12.48 57.09 22.12
C ASP A 60 -13.50 57.13 20.98
N ILE A 61 -14.38 56.12 20.92
CA ILE A 61 -15.30 55.92 19.79
C ILE A 61 -16.72 56.25 20.22
N ASN A 62 -17.26 57.36 19.72
CA ASN A 62 -18.65 57.77 19.98
C ASN A 62 -19.66 56.81 19.30
N THR A 63 -20.61 56.27 20.07
CA THR A 63 -21.66 55.35 19.57
C THR A 63 -22.99 56.04 19.24
N THR A 64 -23.08 57.37 19.35
CA THR A 64 -24.29 58.14 19.00
C THR A 64 -24.20 58.86 17.66
N THR A 65 -22.99 59.13 17.16
CA THR A 65 -22.76 59.79 15.87
C THR A 65 -22.01 58.85 14.91
N GLN A 66 -22.14 59.06 13.60
CA GLN A 66 -21.34 58.33 12.62
C GLN A 66 -19.96 58.99 12.52
N SER A 67 -18.90 58.19 12.67
CA SER A 67 -17.52 58.62 12.48
C SER A 67 -16.75 57.58 11.64
N PRO A 68 -15.58 57.94 11.05
CA PRO A 68 -14.73 56.98 10.37
C PRO A 68 -14.39 55.79 11.28
N GLN A 69 -13.99 56.05 12.53
CA GLN A 69 -13.67 55.02 13.54
C GLN A 69 -14.85 54.09 13.81
N ARG A 70 -16.07 54.61 13.89
CA ARG A 70 -17.28 53.78 14.11
C ARG A 70 -17.61 52.93 12.89
N THR A 71 -17.49 53.50 11.68
CA THR A 71 -17.68 52.74 10.43
C THR A 71 -16.70 51.58 10.33
N THR A 72 -15.45 51.80 10.74
CA THR A 72 -14.38 50.80 10.78
C THR A 72 -14.75 49.59 11.64
N LEU A 73 -15.52 49.76 12.73
CA LEU A 73 -15.95 48.63 13.59
C LEU A 73 -16.78 47.57 12.85
N ASN A 74 -17.35 47.88 11.68
CA ASN A 74 -18.08 46.90 10.86
C ASN A 74 -17.14 45.95 10.08
N ASN A 75 -15.83 46.23 10.05
CA ASN A 75 -14.84 45.38 9.40
C ASN A 75 -14.15 44.51 10.46
N PRO A 76 -14.28 43.17 10.44
CA PRO A 76 -13.66 42.32 11.48
C PRO A 76 -12.12 42.38 11.49
N ASN A 77 -11.48 42.88 10.43
CA ASN A 77 -10.01 42.88 10.27
C ASN A 77 -9.38 44.28 10.35
N TYR A 78 -10.00 45.25 11.03
CA TYR A 78 -9.40 46.58 11.17
C TYR A 78 -8.12 46.57 12.03
N ASN A 79 -7.21 47.49 11.73
CA ASN A 79 -6.03 47.75 12.53
C ASN A 79 -6.37 48.71 13.67
N ILE A 80 -6.23 48.25 14.92
CA ILE A 80 -6.63 49.03 16.12
C ILE A 80 -5.85 50.36 16.22
N VAL A 81 -4.56 50.37 15.89
CA VAL A 81 -3.72 51.56 16.02
C VAL A 81 -3.99 52.55 14.88
N ASN A 82 -3.95 52.07 13.65
CA ASN A 82 -4.01 52.93 12.47
C ASN A 82 -5.44 53.40 12.15
N ASP A 83 -6.43 52.51 12.31
CA ASP A 83 -7.80 52.81 11.86
C ASP A 83 -8.67 53.39 12.99
N LEU A 84 -8.38 53.03 14.25
CA LEU A 84 -9.11 53.53 15.42
C LEU A 84 -8.33 54.58 16.23
N GLY A 85 -7.05 54.82 15.92
CA GLY A 85 -6.19 55.69 16.72
C GLY A 85 -5.85 55.09 18.09
N GLY A 86 -5.87 53.76 18.21
CA GLY A 86 -5.68 53.04 19.46
C GLY A 86 -4.29 53.25 20.06
N GLN A 87 -4.26 53.54 21.36
CA GLN A 87 -3.03 53.63 22.14
C GLN A 87 -2.89 52.42 23.04
N MET A 88 -1.81 51.65 22.88
CA MET A 88 -1.57 50.47 23.72
C MET A 88 -1.38 50.89 25.19
N LEU A 89 -2.11 50.24 26.10
CA LEU A 89 -2.04 50.50 27.54
C LEU A 89 -0.93 49.67 28.19
N SER A 90 -0.10 50.30 29.01
CA SER A 90 0.93 49.59 29.79
C SER A 90 0.30 48.97 31.04
N PRO A 91 0.67 47.74 31.44
CA PRO A 91 0.15 47.10 32.66
C PRO A 91 0.34 47.92 33.94
N MET A 92 1.37 48.77 33.97
CA MET A 92 1.71 49.61 35.12
C MET A 92 0.95 50.95 35.16
N ASP A 93 0.25 51.30 34.07
CA ASP A 93 -0.53 52.53 34.03
C ASP A 93 -1.70 52.45 35.00
N THR A 94 -2.05 53.59 35.61
CA THR A 94 -3.25 53.69 36.46
C THR A 94 -4.47 54.09 35.64
N MET A 95 -5.64 53.63 36.06
CA MET A 95 -6.89 53.97 35.41
C MET A 95 -7.22 55.47 35.50
N GLU A 96 -6.81 56.15 36.57
CA GLU A 96 -6.95 57.61 36.68
C GLU A 96 -6.13 58.38 35.65
N GLU A 97 -4.91 57.92 35.35
CA GLU A 97 -4.05 58.56 34.34
C GLU A 97 -4.64 58.41 32.94
N LYS A 98 -5.10 57.20 32.60
CA LYS A 98 -5.56 56.90 31.23
C LYS A 98 -7.02 57.25 30.98
N PHE A 99 -7.86 57.22 32.01
CA PHE A 99 -9.31 57.47 31.93
C PHE A 99 -9.80 58.41 33.06
N PRO A 100 -9.30 59.65 33.17
CA PRO A 100 -9.66 60.56 34.27
C PRO A 100 -11.15 60.89 34.30
N ALA A 101 -11.79 60.98 33.13
CA ALA A 101 -13.22 61.24 32.95
C ALA A 101 -13.74 60.61 31.64
N PRO A 102 -14.10 59.31 31.63
CA PRO A 102 -14.62 58.66 30.43
C PRO A 102 -15.93 59.29 29.97
N THR A 103 -16.02 59.57 28.66
CA THR A 103 -17.20 60.13 28.00
C THR A 103 -18.35 59.11 27.97
N LYS A 104 -19.58 59.58 28.15
CA LYS A 104 -20.76 58.68 28.11
C LYS A 104 -21.03 58.26 26.68
N LYS A 105 -21.46 57.00 26.49
CA LYS A 105 -21.83 56.42 25.18
C LYS A 105 -20.66 56.35 24.20
N HIS A 106 -19.47 56.05 24.71
CA HIS A 106 -18.29 55.82 23.90
C HIS A 106 -17.69 54.46 24.26
N ILE A 107 -17.05 53.80 23.29
CA ILE A 107 -16.15 52.66 23.55
C ILE A 107 -14.78 53.24 23.89
N HIS A 108 -14.19 52.75 24.98
CA HIS A 108 -12.94 53.28 25.52
C HIS A 108 -11.77 52.30 25.44
N VAL A 109 -12.07 51.00 25.39
CA VAL A 109 -11.06 49.95 25.36
C VAL A 109 -11.39 48.92 24.28
N ILE A 110 -10.42 48.62 23.42
CA ILE A 110 -10.43 47.42 22.57
C ILE A 110 -9.58 46.33 23.24
N VAL A 111 -10.18 45.14 23.42
CA VAL A 111 -9.52 43.96 23.98
C VAL A 111 -9.02 43.09 22.83
N ASP A 112 -7.71 43.00 22.66
CA ASP A 112 -7.07 42.22 21.61
C ASP A 112 -6.52 40.90 22.17
N VAL A 113 -6.95 39.79 21.57
CA VAL A 113 -6.63 38.40 21.95
C VAL A 113 -5.74 37.70 20.92
N SER A 114 -5.34 38.40 19.84
CA SER A 114 -4.62 37.83 18.68
C SER A 114 -3.24 37.24 18.98
N ALA A 115 -2.68 37.47 20.17
CA ALA A 115 -1.43 36.84 20.62
C ALA A 115 -1.56 35.32 20.87
N VAL A 116 -2.77 34.78 21.05
CA VAL A 116 -3.02 33.36 21.38
C VAL A 116 -3.23 32.48 20.13
N ASP A 117 -3.76 33.03 19.04
CA ASP A 117 -4.27 32.22 17.92
C ASP A 117 -3.21 31.71 16.94
N THR A 118 -2.06 32.37 16.86
CA THR A 118 -1.01 32.02 15.89
C THR A 118 -0.19 30.79 16.32
N ARG A 119 0.24 30.70 17.58
CA ARG A 119 1.18 29.64 18.01
C ARG A 119 0.53 28.27 18.26
N ARG A 120 -0.74 28.23 18.69
CA ARG A 120 -1.44 26.98 19.06
C ARG A 120 -2.03 26.27 17.82
N ASN A 121 -2.45 27.03 16.82
CA ASN A 121 -2.97 26.49 15.56
C ASN A 121 -1.86 25.96 14.66
N ASP A 122 -0.74 26.67 14.50
CA ASP A 122 0.35 26.27 13.61
C ASP A 122 0.87 24.86 13.92
N ASN A 123 1.09 24.54 15.20
CA ASN A 123 1.54 23.20 15.60
C ASN A 123 0.53 22.09 15.31
N LYS A 124 -0.78 22.38 15.38
CA LYS A 124 -1.85 21.42 15.08
C LYS A 124 -2.03 21.25 13.56
N PHE A 125 -1.80 22.30 12.78
CA PHE A 125 -1.79 22.24 11.33
C PHE A 125 -0.57 21.49 10.80
N ILE A 126 0.64 21.78 11.32
CA ILE A 126 1.88 21.10 10.94
C ILE A 126 1.79 19.60 11.23
N THR A 127 1.35 19.20 12.43
CA THR A 127 1.18 17.76 12.74
C THR A 127 0.13 17.06 11.88
N ARG A 128 -0.91 17.76 11.44
CA ARG A 128 -1.89 17.21 10.48
C ARG A 128 -1.29 17.08 9.08
N LEU A 129 -0.50 18.05 8.64
CA LEU A 129 0.21 18.01 7.36
C LEU A 129 1.23 16.86 7.33
N ASP A 130 2.05 16.71 8.37
CA ASP A 130 3.00 15.58 8.48
C ASP A 130 2.28 14.23 8.43
N LYS A 131 1.11 14.12 9.08
CA LYS A 131 0.29 12.91 9.05
C LYS A 131 -0.30 12.66 7.65
N ILE A 132 -0.72 13.72 6.95
CA ILE A 132 -1.22 13.64 5.57
C ILE A 132 -0.10 13.19 4.64
N ASP A 133 1.10 13.80 4.74
CA ASP A 133 2.26 13.44 3.93
C ASP A 133 2.68 11.98 4.17
N LYS A 134 2.72 11.55 5.43
CA LYS A 134 2.98 10.15 5.78
C LYS A 134 1.95 9.20 5.18
N ASN A 135 0.67 9.55 5.23
CA ASN A 135 -0.41 8.75 4.64
C ASN A 135 -0.33 8.71 3.10
N ILE A 136 0.00 9.84 2.46
CA ILE A 136 0.20 9.93 1.01
C ILE A 136 1.36 9.03 0.58
N GLU A 137 2.47 9.06 1.30
CA GLU A 137 3.61 8.19 1.01
C GLU A 137 3.29 6.70 1.26
N GLU A 138 2.47 6.38 2.26
CA GLU A 138 1.98 5.01 2.47
C GLU A 138 1.03 4.54 1.35
N ILE A 139 0.15 5.41 0.85
CA ILE A 139 -0.75 5.12 -0.27
C ILE A 139 0.03 4.94 -1.57
N LYS A 140 1.00 5.81 -1.86
CA LYS A 140 1.90 5.67 -3.01
C LYS A 140 2.70 4.37 -2.96
N ARG A 141 3.06 3.91 -1.75
CA ARG A 141 3.74 2.63 -1.53
C ARG A 141 2.83 1.40 -1.67
N LYS A 142 1.51 1.53 -1.44
CA LYS A 142 0.57 0.40 -1.57
C LYS A 142 0.33 0.05 -3.03
N LYS A 143 1.11 -0.90 -3.53
CA LYS A 143 0.91 -1.54 -4.83
C LYS A 143 -0.50 -2.15 -4.91
N PRO A 144 -1.23 -1.94 -6.02
CA PRO A 144 -2.56 -2.50 -6.18
C PRO A 144 -2.48 -4.03 -6.17
N SER A 145 -3.38 -4.66 -5.42
CA SER A 145 -3.52 -6.12 -5.38
C SER A 145 -4.54 -6.58 -6.41
N VAL A 146 -4.22 -7.61 -7.17
CA VAL A 146 -5.02 -8.15 -8.26
C VAL A 146 -5.11 -9.67 -8.12
N GLN A 147 -6.34 -10.18 -8.06
CA GLN A 147 -6.58 -11.60 -8.12
C GLN A 147 -6.18 -12.13 -9.51
N ILE A 148 -5.39 -13.21 -9.55
CA ILE A 148 -4.92 -13.86 -10.78
C ILE A 148 -6.10 -14.19 -11.71
N SER A 149 -7.21 -14.67 -11.14
CA SER A 149 -8.44 -14.98 -11.89
C SER A 149 -9.08 -13.76 -12.58
N ALA A 150 -8.77 -12.55 -12.11
CA ALA A 150 -9.28 -11.28 -12.64
C ALA A 150 -8.26 -10.52 -13.50
N VAL A 151 -7.06 -11.08 -13.73
CA VAL A 151 -6.02 -10.44 -14.56
C VAL A 151 -6.54 -10.18 -15.98
N THR A 152 -6.29 -8.97 -16.45
CA THR A 152 -6.65 -8.48 -17.79
C THR A 152 -5.42 -8.16 -18.62
N GLU A 153 -5.63 -7.91 -19.91
CA GLU A 153 -4.59 -7.41 -20.82
C GLU A 153 -3.97 -6.08 -20.33
N ARG A 154 -4.75 -5.21 -19.69
CA ARG A 154 -4.22 -3.97 -19.08
C ARG A 154 -3.29 -4.25 -17.90
N ASN A 155 -3.58 -5.28 -17.10
CA ASN A 155 -2.67 -5.70 -16.03
C ASN A 155 -1.36 -6.24 -16.62
N TRP A 156 -1.46 -7.03 -17.70
CA TRP A 156 -0.29 -7.54 -18.41
C TRP A 156 0.57 -6.41 -18.97
N MET A 157 -0.01 -5.43 -19.69
CA MET A 157 0.73 -4.27 -20.20
C MET A 157 1.50 -3.53 -19.11
N LYS A 158 0.92 -3.38 -17.91
CA LYS A 158 1.60 -2.77 -16.77
C LYS A 158 2.82 -3.59 -16.33
N ILE A 159 2.66 -4.91 -16.21
CA ILE A 159 3.77 -5.82 -15.87
C ILE A 159 4.87 -5.72 -16.94
N GLN A 160 4.50 -5.83 -18.21
CA GLN A 160 5.43 -5.73 -19.35
C GLN A 160 6.19 -4.40 -19.34
N TYR A 161 5.50 -3.26 -19.23
CA TYR A 161 6.14 -1.94 -19.19
C TYR A 161 7.10 -1.78 -18.02
N HIS A 162 6.74 -2.29 -16.84
CA HIS A 162 7.55 -2.14 -15.63
C HIS A 162 8.78 -3.08 -15.60
N THR A 163 8.62 -4.31 -16.08
CA THR A 163 9.64 -5.36 -15.97
C THR A 163 10.49 -5.52 -17.24
N GLY A 164 9.99 -5.02 -18.37
CA GLY A 164 10.52 -5.33 -19.70
C GLY A 164 10.27 -6.78 -20.13
N LEU A 165 9.41 -7.53 -19.42
CA LEU A 165 9.02 -8.88 -19.82
C LEU A 165 8.17 -8.82 -21.08
N ASP A 166 8.60 -9.52 -22.12
CA ASP A 166 7.84 -9.70 -23.34
C ASP A 166 7.23 -11.10 -23.43
N TYR A 167 6.30 -11.28 -24.36
CA TYR A 167 5.63 -12.56 -24.62
C TYR A 167 5.78 -12.92 -26.10
N GLN A 168 6.45 -14.05 -26.36
CA GLN A 168 6.67 -14.54 -27.71
C GLN A 168 6.06 -15.93 -27.87
N SER A 169 5.16 -16.05 -28.85
CA SER A 169 4.67 -17.35 -29.32
C SER A 169 5.59 -17.82 -30.43
N THR A 170 6.25 -18.95 -30.25
CA THR A 170 7.08 -19.57 -31.29
C THR A 170 6.30 -20.61 -32.07
N SER A 171 6.42 -20.61 -33.39
CA SER A 171 6.12 -21.77 -34.23
C SER A 171 7.20 -22.85 -34.06
N PHE A 172 6.92 -24.06 -34.53
CA PHE A 172 7.65 -25.33 -34.35
C PHE A 172 9.14 -25.37 -34.82
N GLU A 173 9.85 -24.25 -34.90
CA GLU A 173 11.28 -24.15 -35.25
C GLU A 173 12.19 -24.09 -34.02
N ILE A 174 11.71 -24.55 -32.86
CA ILE A 174 12.64 -25.14 -31.89
C ILE A 174 12.78 -26.58 -32.37
N GLU A 175 13.81 -26.85 -33.17
CA GLU A 175 14.30 -28.23 -33.32
C GLU A 175 14.47 -28.75 -31.90
N PHE A 176 13.61 -29.69 -31.48
CA PHE A 176 13.85 -30.52 -30.32
C PHE A 176 14.68 -31.68 -30.86
N PRO A 177 16.02 -31.53 -31.01
CA PRO A 177 16.80 -32.52 -31.69
C PRO A 177 16.86 -33.69 -30.72
N ASN A 178 16.18 -34.78 -31.06
CA ASN A 178 16.17 -36.01 -30.28
C ASN A 178 15.42 -35.96 -28.94
N LEU A 179 14.20 -35.40 -28.91
CA LEU A 179 13.20 -35.99 -28.01
C LEU A 179 12.91 -37.40 -28.59
N TYR A 180 13.74 -38.37 -28.22
CA TYR A 180 13.49 -39.78 -28.48
C TYR A 180 12.30 -40.16 -27.61
N LEU A 181 11.11 -39.80 -28.11
CA LEU A 181 9.85 -40.10 -27.50
C LEU A 181 9.58 -41.56 -27.77
N ASP A 182 10.17 -42.41 -26.94
CA ASP A 182 9.68 -43.76 -26.73
C ASP A 182 8.34 -43.67 -25.97
N LEU A 183 7.36 -43.04 -26.62
CA LEU A 183 5.94 -43.20 -26.36
C LEU A 183 5.57 -44.59 -26.89
N GLY A 184 6.21 -45.64 -26.38
CA GLY A 184 6.03 -46.99 -26.89
C GLY A 184 4.54 -47.31 -26.97
N TYR A 185 3.98 -47.30 -28.18
CA TYR A 185 2.60 -47.59 -28.59
C TYR A 185 1.45 -47.32 -27.59
N GLU A 186 1.61 -46.40 -26.65
CA GLU A 186 0.63 -46.18 -25.58
C GLU A 186 -0.36 -45.14 -26.07
N SER A 187 -1.50 -45.60 -26.59
CA SER A 187 -2.63 -44.72 -26.92
C SER A 187 -3.14 -44.05 -25.65
N ILE A 188 -3.00 -42.73 -25.58
CA ILE A 188 -3.52 -41.92 -24.47
C ILE A 188 -4.94 -41.52 -24.81
N GLU A 189 -5.92 -41.92 -24.00
CA GLU A 189 -7.29 -41.43 -24.17
C GLU A 189 -7.40 -39.97 -23.72
N THR A 190 -8.13 -39.14 -24.47
CA THR A 190 -8.38 -37.74 -24.09
C THR A 190 -9.33 -37.64 -22.90
N PHE A 191 -9.23 -36.54 -22.13
CA PHE A 191 -10.14 -36.30 -21.02
C PHE A 191 -11.57 -36.03 -21.51
N ARG A 192 -12.56 -36.69 -20.91
CA ARG A 192 -13.98 -36.50 -21.25
C ARG A 192 -14.67 -35.56 -20.28
N TRP A 193 -14.75 -34.28 -20.64
CA TRP A 193 -15.57 -33.30 -19.94
C TRP A 193 -17.05 -33.72 -19.94
N THR A 194 -17.72 -33.54 -18.81
CA THR A 194 -19.20 -33.61 -18.74
C THR A 194 -19.79 -32.21 -18.71
N ASP A 195 -21.13 -32.11 -18.70
CA ASP A 195 -21.86 -30.84 -18.58
C ASP A 195 -21.79 -30.20 -17.19
N ALA A 196 -21.22 -30.91 -16.21
CA ALA A 196 -20.95 -30.34 -14.89
C ALA A 196 -19.98 -29.15 -14.97
N ILE A 197 -20.07 -28.24 -14.01
CA ILE A 197 -19.15 -27.10 -13.91
C ILE A 197 -17.69 -27.56 -13.76
N GLU A 198 -16.74 -26.78 -14.30
CA GLU A 198 -15.31 -27.16 -14.35
C GLU A 198 -14.73 -27.57 -13.00
N ASN A 199 -14.99 -26.78 -11.95
CA ASN A 199 -14.45 -27.02 -10.61
C ASN A 199 -14.97 -28.31 -9.96
N SER A 200 -16.18 -28.77 -10.30
CA SER A 200 -16.72 -30.01 -9.73
C SER A 200 -16.10 -31.26 -10.36
N GLN A 201 -15.42 -31.12 -11.50
CA GLN A 201 -14.73 -32.23 -12.19
C GLN A 201 -13.25 -32.35 -11.79
N LYS A 202 -12.80 -31.61 -10.77
CA LYS A 202 -11.40 -31.55 -10.35
C LYS A 202 -10.77 -32.88 -10.02
N GLU A 203 -11.40 -33.67 -9.16
CA GLU A 203 -10.84 -34.97 -8.79
C GLU A 203 -10.73 -35.90 -10.02
N ARG A 204 -11.62 -35.76 -11.02
CA ARG A 204 -11.55 -36.52 -12.27
C ARG A 204 -10.33 -36.11 -13.10
N TYR A 205 -10.11 -34.81 -13.33
CA TYR A 205 -8.95 -34.40 -14.12
C TYR A 205 -7.62 -34.56 -13.38
N LYS A 206 -7.63 -34.47 -12.04
CA LYS A 206 -6.47 -34.76 -11.19
C LYS A 206 -6.08 -36.24 -11.28
N PHE A 207 -7.05 -37.14 -11.22
CA PHE A 207 -6.84 -38.58 -11.43
C PHE A 207 -6.34 -38.86 -12.85
N TYR A 208 -6.96 -38.24 -13.86
CA TYR A 208 -6.52 -38.34 -15.25
C TYR A 208 -5.05 -37.92 -15.44
N LEU A 209 -4.67 -36.73 -14.97
CA LEU A 209 -3.29 -36.24 -15.03
C LEU A 209 -2.31 -37.16 -14.29
N THR A 210 -2.70 -37.67 -13.12
CA THR A 210 -1.88 -38.63 -12.36
C THR A 210 -1.55 -39.88 -13.17
N ASN A 211 -2.53 -40.39 -13.92
CA ASN A 211 -2.38 -41.60 -14.73
C ASN A 211 -1.57 -41.35 -16.00
N ILE A 212 -1.92 -40.34 -16.79
CA ILE A 212 -1.22 -40.09 -18.06
C ILE A 212 0.23 -39.66 -17.82
N LEU A 213 0.53 -38.98 -16.70
CA LEU A 213 1.91 -38.61 -16.34
C LEU A 213 2.64 -39.71 -15.56
N LYS A 214 1.96 -40.81 -15.25
CA LYS A 214 2.51 -41.95 -14.48
C LYS A 214 3.14 -41.51 -13.17
N LEU A 215 2.48 -40.59 -12.45
CA LEU A 215 3.06 -39.96 -11.25
C LEU A 215 3.37 -40.94 -10.11
N GLY A 216 2.73 -42.10 -10.09
CA GLY A 216 3.03 -43.18 -9.15
C GLY A 216 4.44 -43.75 -9.28
N ARG A 217 5.14 -43.50 -10.40
CA ARG A 217 6.54 -43.94 -10.60
C ARG A 217 7.57 -43.03 -9.93
N PHE A 218 7.19 -41.79 -9.61
CA PHE A 218 8.09 -40.81 -9.01
C PHE A 218 7.91 -40.80 -7.49
N LEU A 219 8.97 -41.18 -6.78
CA LEU A 219 8.97 -41.26 -5.32
C LEU A 219 9.09 -39.88 -4.68
N ARG A 220 9.69 -38.92 -5.38
CA ARG A 220 9.96 -37.58 -4.84
C ARG A 220 9.09 -36.49 -5.41
N LEU A 221 8.33 -36.75 -6.47
CA LEU A 221 7.43 -35.79 -7.09
C LEU A 221 5.97 -36.15 -6.80
N GLY A 222 5.15 -35.14 -6.56
CA GLY A 222 3.72 -35.31 -6.26
C GLY A 222 2.86 -34.19 -6.84
N LEU A 223 1.62 -34.54 -7.17
CA LEU A 223 0.60 -33.59 -7.59
C LEU A 223 -0.07 -32.99 -6.34
N TYR A 224 -0.20 -31.68 -6.30
CA TYR A 224 -0.80 -30.92 -5.22
C TYR A 224 -1.91 -30.00 -5.76
N ASP A 225 -3.04 -29.99 -5.06
CA ASP A 225 -4.16 -29.08 -5.32
C ASP A 225 -3.98 -27.83 -4.45
N SER A 226 -3.68 -26.69 -5.09
CA SER A 226 -3.46 -25.43 -4.38
C SER A 226 -4.73 -24.59 -4.16
N THR A 227 -5.89 -25.02 -4.67
CA THR A 227 -7.11 -24.21 -4.65
C THR A 227 -7.66 -23.90 -3.26
N GLY A 228 -7.29 -24.68 -2.24
CA GLY A 228 -7.62 -24.42 -0.84
C GLY A 228 -6.76 -23.35 -0.17
N ASP A 229 -5.64 -22.95 -0.78
CA ASP A 229 -4.72 -21.94 -0.25
C ASP A 229 -4.75 -20.69 -1.13
N GLY A 230 -5.66 -19.76 -0.83
CA GLY A 230 -5.82 -18.51 -1.58
C GLY A 230 -4.56 -17.62 -1.62
N SER A 231 -3.53 -17.95 -0.85
CA SER A 231 -2.24 -17.26 -0.82
C SER A 231 -1.09 -17.99 -1.51
N PHE A 232 -1.36 -19.16 -2.09
CA PHE A 232 -0.36 -20.06 -2.65
C PHE A 232 0.55 -19.35 -3.67
N LEU A 233 -0.03 -18.60 -4.61
CA LEU A 233 0.69 -17.79 -5.60
C LEU A 233 0.73 -16.29 -5.25
N SER A 234 0.45 -15.90 -4.01
CA SER A 234 0.52 -14.49 -3.63
C SER A 234 1.95 -13.95 -3.72
N THR A 235 2.11 -12.79 -4.36
CA THR A 235 3.36 -12.06 -4.48
C THR A 235 3.29 -10.78 -3.64
N ASN A 236 4.33 -10.54 -2.85
CA ASN A 236 4.57 -9.25 -2.19
C ASN A 236 6.03 -8.88 -2.45
N THR A 237 6.28 -8.35 -3.65
CA THR A 237 7.64 -8.11 -4.15
C THR A 237 7.73 -6.74 -4.80
N ASP A 238 8.91 -6.13 -4.69
CA ASP A 238 9.19 -4.89 -5.38
C ASP A 238 9.31 -5.06 -6.90
N PHE A 239 9.48 -6.30 -7.37
CA PHE A 239 9.68 -6.65 -8.77
C PHE A 239 8.45 -6.41 -9.67
N LEU A 240 7.23 -6.54 -9.14
CA LEU A 240 6.00 -6.39 -9.93
C LEU A 240 5.33 -5.05 -9.63
N PRO A 241 4.76 -4.35 -10.62
CA PRO A 241 4.04 -3.10 -10.40
C PRO A 241 2.69 -3.32 -9.69
N ILE A 242 2.23 -4.58 -9.60
CA ILE A 242 0.99 -4.99 -8.96
C ILE A 242 1.27 -6.24 -8.10
N ASN A 243 0.60 -6.36 -6.97
CA ASN A 243 0.62 -7.60 -6.19
C ASN A 243 -0.36 -8.58 -6.83
N LEU A 244 0.09 -9.79 -7.14
CA LEU A 244 -0.76 -10.88 -7.60
C LEU A 244 -1.15 -11.74 -6.41
N SER A 245 -2.39 -12.24 -6.40
CA SER A 245 -2.88 -13.22 -5.42
C SER A 245 -3.71 -14.28 -6.11
N GLY A 246 -3.64 -15.53 -5.63
CA GLY A 246 -4.44 -16.62 -6.16
C GLY A 246 -3.75 -17.96 -6.07
N THR A 247 -4.24 -18.89 -6.89
CA THR A 247 -3.89 -20.31 -6.88
C THR A 247 -3.64 -20.81 -8.29
N ALA A 248 -3.03 -21.99 -8.39
CA ALA A 248 -3.06 -22.84 -9.56
C ALA A 248 -4.19 -23.88 -9.43
N ASP A 249 -4.64 -24.46 -10.55
CA ASP A 249 -5.61 -25.55 -10.46
C ASP A 249 -4.93 -26.81 -9.91
N LEU A 250 -3.73 -27.14 -10.42
CA LEU A 250 -2.86 -28.18 -9.89
C LEU A 250 -1.38 -27.80 -10.08
N VAL A 251 -0.50 -28.30 -9.22
CA VAL A 251 0.96 -28.18 -9.38
C VAL A 251 1.66 -29.51 -9.12
N ILE A 252 2.78 -29.73 -9.80
CA ILE A 252 3.74 -30.78 -9.44
C ILE A 252 4.84 -30.16 -8.61
N VAL A 253 5.03 -30.72 -7.41
CA VAL A 253 6.00 -30.26 -6.41
C VAL A 253 6.83 -31.43 -5.89
N ASP A 254 7.89 -31.14 -5.16
CA ASP A 254 8.61 -32.16 -4.41
C ASP A 254 7.73 -32.67 -3.25
N ARG A 255 7.57 -33.98 -3.06
CA ARG A 255 6.70 -34.56 -2.02
C ARG A 255 7.07 -34.12 -0.61
N HIS A 256 8.36 -33.96 -0.32
CA HIS A 256 8.82 -33.50 0.99
C HIS A 256 8.28 -32.09 1.33
N SER A 257 8.04 -31.26 0.31
CA SER A 257 7.49 -29.92 0.49
C SER A 257 6.01 -29.93 0.90
N ILE A 258 5.28 -31.01 0.57
CA ILE A 258 3.90 -31.22 1.02
C ILE A 258 3.88 -31.52 2.52
N THR A 259 4.75 -32.42 2.98
CA THR A 259 4.87 -32.75 4.40
C THR A 259 5.37 -31.57 5.25
N SER A 260 6.21 -30.71 4.67
CA SER A 260 6.75 -29.53 5.36
C SER A 260 5.93 -28.25 5.18
N GLN A 261 4.77 -28.31 4.51
CA GLN A 261 3.92 -27.15 4.20
C GLN A 261 4.68 -26.00 3.51
N ALA A 262 5.55 -26.35 2.56
CA ALA A 262 6.36 -25.41 1.78
C ALA A 262 6.26 -25.69 0.27
N GLN A 263 5.09 -26.15 -0.18
CA GLN A 263 4.82 -26.57 -1.56
C GLN A 263 5.08 -25.46 -2.56
N GLU A 264 4.80 -24.21 -2.20
CA GLU A 264 4.99 -23.02 -3.04
C GLU A 264 6.46 -22.71 -3.33
N LYS A 265 7.38 -23.31 -2.55
CA LYS A 265 8.85 -23.18 -2.75
C LYS A 265 9.43 -24.23 -3.69
N HIS A 266 8.66 -25.24 -4.07
CA HIS A 266 9.15 -26.40 -4.82
C HIS A 266 8.29 -26.71 -6.04
N ILE A 267 7.62 -25.70 -6.61
CA ILE A 267 6.82 -25.83 -7.83
C ILE A 267 7.74 -26.14 -9.01
N ARG A 268 7.44 -27.22 -9.75
CA ARG A 268 8.14 -27.58 -10.99
C ARG A 268 7.27 -27.37 -12.21
N VAL A 269 6.04 -27.89 -12.14
CA VAL A 269 5.04 -27.77 -13.19
C VAL A 269 3.77 -27.19 -12.60
N LEU A 270 3.17 -26.24 -13.28
CA LEU A 270 1.91 -25.63 -12.91
C LEU A 270 0.88 -25.91 -14.00
N PHE A 271 -0.35 -26.27 -13.62
CA PHE A 271 -1.46 -26.53 -14.53
C PHE A 271 -2.59 -25.54 -14.31
N LYS A 272 -2.99 -24.90 -15.41
CA LYS A 272 -4.28 -24.24 -15.59
C LYS A 272 -5.14 -25.11 -16.49
N VAL A 273 -6.22 -25.64 -15.95
CA VAL A 273 -7.14 -26.52 -16.65
C VAL A 273 -8.39 -25.73 -17.00
N LYS A 274 -8.81 -25.76 -18.27
CA LYS A 274 -10.01 -25.06 -18.75
C LYS A 274 -10.85 -25.93 -19.68
N LYS A 275 -12.15 -26.04 -19.45
CA LYS A 275 -13.07 -26.74 -20.38
C LYS A 275 -13.04 -26.11 -21.78
N ALA A 276 -12.94 -24.79 -21.85
CA ALA A 276 -12.73 -24.03 -23.09
C ALA A 276 -11.67 -22.94 -22.87
N ILE A 277 -10.70 -22.81 -23.77
CA ILE A 277 -9.63 -21.82 -23.65
C ILE A 277 -9.99 -20.55 -24.41
N ILE A 278 -10.03 -19.41 -23.71
CA ILE A 278 -10.23 -18.08 -24.28
C ILE A 278 -9.00 -17.18 -24.02
N LYS A 279 -8.88 -16.06 -24.73
CA LYS A 279 -7.74 -15.12 -24.64
C LYS A 279 -7.39 -14.72 -23.20
N LYS A 280 -8.40 -14.52 -22.35
CA LYS A 280 -8.20 -14.18 -20.93
C LYS A 280 -7.32 -15.19 -20.19
N HIS A 281 -7.41 -16.48 -20.52
CA HIS A 281 -6.66 -17.54 -19.84
C HIS A 281 -5.17 -17.44 -20.11
N THR A 282 -4.75 -16.87 -21.24
CA THR A 282 -3.33 -16.59 -21.52
C THR A 282 -2.74 -15.60 -20.51
N PHE A 283 -3.47 -14.53 -20.17
CA PHE A 283 -2.99 -13.56 -19.17
C PHE A 283 -2.98 -14.16 -17.75
N GLN A 284 -3.92 -15.04 -17.45
CA GLN A 284 -3.95 -15.77 -16.17
C GLN A 284 -2.73 -16.69 -16.03
N ILE A 285 -2.44 -17.55 -17.02
CA ILE A 285 -1.29 -18.48 -16.94
C ILE A 285 0.05 -17.73 -16.90
N MET A 286 0.18 -16.60 -17.60
CA MET A 286 1.39 -15.76 -17.51
C MET A 286 1.57 -15.17 -16.10
N ALA A 287 0.49 -14.69 -15.47
CA ALA A 287 0.54 -14.20 -14.09
C ALA A 287 0.85 -15.33 -13.08
N GLU A 288 0.30 -16.52 -13.30
CA GLU A 288 0.60 -17.72 -12.50
C GLU A 288 2.07 -18.15 -12.65
N LEU A 289 2.59 -18.19 -13.87
CA LEU A 289 3.98 -18.51 -14.16
C LEU A 289 4.94 -17.55 -13.45
N ILE A 290 4.74 -16.23 -13.60
CA ILE A 290 5.56 -15.21 -12.94
C ILE A 290 5.53 -15.40 -11.42
N SER A 291 4.33 -15.59 -10.86
CA SER A 291 4.15 -15.74 -9.41
C SER A 291 4.81 -17.02 -8.89
N ALA A 292 4.68 -18.12 -9.64
CA ALA A 292 5.28 -19.40 -9.29
C ALA A 292 6.80 -19.37 -9.41
N ASP A 293 7.36 -18.77 -10.48
CA ASP A 293 8.81 -18.68 -10.69
C ASP A 293 9.48 -17.84 -9.58
N LEU A 294 8.83 -16.73 -9.18
CA LEU A 294 9.28 -15.89 -8.06
C LEU A 294 9.29 -16.60 -6.70
N LYS A 295 8.43 -17.60 -6.50
CA LYS A 295 8.28 -18.32 -5.23
C LYS A 295 9.09 -19.61 -5.19
N SER A 296 9.18 -20.30 -6.32
CA SER A 296 9.84 -21.59 -6.44
C SER A 296 11.36 -21.47 -6.43
N THR A 297 12.00 -22.52 -5.94
CA THR A 297 13.45 -22.73 -6.07
C THR A 297 13.83 -23.29 -7.44
N TYR A 298 12.85 -23.75 -8.22
CA TYR A 298 13.02 -24.26 -9.57
C TYR A 298 12.47 -23.29 -10.61
N THR A 299 13.02 -23.37 -11.83
CA THR A 299 12.36 -22.80 -13.00
C THR A 299 11.03 -23.52 -13.21
N VAL A 300 9.95 -22.75 -13.38
CA VAL A 300 8.60 -23.31 -13.49
C VAL A 300 8.19 -23.50 -14.94
N LEU A 301 7.64 -24.67 -15.26
CA LEU A 301 6.94 -24.94 -16.51
C LEU A 301 5.43 -24.79 -16.28
N ALA A 302 4.80 -23.84 -16.96
CA ALA A 302 3.36 -23.62 -16.84
C ALA A 302 2.61 -24.21 -18.04
N VAL A 303 1.47 -24.88 -17.77
CA VAL A 303 0.67 -25.60 -18.76
C VAL A 303 -0.75 -25.09 -18.72
N LEU A 304 -1.23 -24.51 -19.82
CA LEU A 304 -2.64 -24.19 -20.04
C LEU A 304 -3.23 -25.23 -20.98
N THR A 305 -4.25 -25.95 -20.52
CA THR A 305 -4.81 -27.05 -21.31
C THR A 305 -6.29 -27.28 -21.08
N ASN A 306 -6.98 -27.79 -22.12
CA ASN A 306 -8.32 -28.36 -22.01
C ASN A 306 -8.30 -29.88 -21.78
N LEU A 307 -7.13 -30.50 -21.67
CA LEU A 307 -6.91 -31.94 -21.50
C LEU A 307 -7.40 -32.82 -22.66
N VAL A 308 -7.74 -32.20 -23.79
CA VAL A 308 -8.19 -32.88 -25.01
C VAL A 308 -7.15 -32.66 -26.10
N ASP A 309 -7.17 -31.51 -26.74
CA ASP A 309 -6.41 -31.20 -27.96
C ASP A 309 -5.64 -29.87 -27.88
N ASP A 310 -5.92 -29.02 -26.88
CA ASP A 310 -5.24 -27.75 -26.68
C ASP A 310 -4.31 -27.85 -25.48
N TRP A 311 -3.00 -27.92 -25.76
CA TRP A 311 -1.93 -28.00 -24.77
C TRP A 311 -0.88 -26.93 -25.06
N ARG A 312 -0.82 -25.92 -24.19
CA ARG A 312 0.06 -24.76 -24.33
C ARG A 312 1.03 -24.71 -23.16
N PHE A 313 2.31 -24.71 -23.48
CA PHE A 313 3.39 -24.65 -22.50
C PHE A 313 4.00 -23.25 -22.48
N PHE A 314 4.32 -22.79 -21.28
CA PHE A 314 4.91 -21.48 -21.02
C PHE A 314 6.11 -21.63 -20.09
N TRP A 315 7.19 -20.93 -20.42
CA TRP A 315 8.38 -20.84 -19.57
C TRP A 315 9.09 -19.51 -19.78
N ILE A 316 9.94 -19.12 -18.83
CA ILE A 316 10.71 -17.89 -18.91
C ILE A 316 12.09 -18.19 -19.50
N LYS A 317 12.47 -17.45 -20.55
CA LYS A 317 13.81 -17.44 -21.14
C LYS A 317 14.32 -16.00 -21.22
N GLY A 318 15.16 -15.61 -20.27
CA GLY A 318 15.57 -14.21 -20.12
C GLY A 318 14.35 -13.33 -19.84
N LYS A 319 14.18 -12.23 -20.59
CA LYS A 319 13.02 -11.34 -20.48
C LYS A 319 11.82 -11.77 -21.34
N ILE A 320 11.79 -13.00 -21.85
CA ILE A 320 10.72 -13.46 -22.74
C ILE A 320 9.97 -14.62 -22.09
N ILE A 321 8.66 -14.50 -21.97
CA ILE A 321 7.76 -15.64 -21.75
C ILE A 321 7.59 -16.32 -23.11
N MET A 322 8.18 -17.49 -23.21
CA MET A 322 8.06 -18.36 -24.38
C MET A 322 6.75 -19.12 -24.32
N ARG A 323 6.12 -19.35 -25.47
CA ARG A 323 4.99 -20.26 -25.61
C ARG A 323 5.18 -21.22 -26.77
N ILE A 324 4.90 -22.50 -26.51
CA ILE A 324 4.70 -23.52 -27.55
C ILE A 324 3.35 -24.23 -27.36
N THR A 325 2.77 -24.70 -28.47
CA THR A 325 1.57 -25.56 -28.46
C THR A 325 1.94 -26.90 -29.05
N LEU A 326 1.55 -27.99 -28.38
CA LEU A 326 1.91 -29.36 -28.75
C LEU A 326 0.66 -30.23 -28.89
N SER A 327 0.77 -31.34 -29.62
CA SER A 327 -0.27 -32.37 -29.57
C SER A 327 -0.34 -33.01 -28.18
N MET A 328 -1.43 -33.69 -27.85
CA MET A 328 -1.55 -34.37 -26.55
C MET A 328 -0.40 -35.36 -26.30
N ASP A 329 -0.07 -36.18 -27.30
CA ASP A 329 0.99 -37.19 -27.16
C ASP A 329 2.34 -36.54 -26.88
N GLN A 330 2.71 -35.51 -27.67
CA GLN A 330 3.93 -34.73 -27.47
C GLN A 330 3.95 -34.05 -26.09
N SER A 331 2.80 -33.54 -25.65
CA SER A 331 2.64 -32.86 -24.36
C SER A 331 2.91 -33.80 -23.18
N VAL A 332 2.30 -34.99 -23.20
CA VAL A 332 2.50 -35.99 -22.15
C VAL A 332 3.94 -36.48 -22.16
N ALA A 333 4.52 -36.67 -23.35
CA ALA A 333 5.89 -37.12 -23.50
C ALA A 333 6.90 -36.10 -22.94
N LEU A 334 6.74 -34.82 -23.28
CA LEU A 334 7.54 -33.71 -22.75
C LEU A 334 7.44 -33.65 -21.22
N LEU A 335 6.23 -33.73 -20.68
CA LEU A 335 6.01 -33.70 -19.24
C LEU A 335 6.67 -34.90 -18.55
N ARG A 336 6.47 -36.13 -19.05
CA ARG A 336 7.12 -37.33 -18.50
C ARG A 336 8.64 -37.20 -18.51
N GLN A 337 9.24 -36.74 -19.61
CA GLN A 337 10.69 -36.54 -19.68
C GLN A 337 11.17 -35.48 -18.68
N ASN A 338 10.46 -34.35 -18.56
CA ASN A 338 10.78 -33.30 -17.60
C ASN A 338 10.75 -33.83 -16.15
N LEU A 339 9.75 -34.66 -15.83
CA LEU A 339 9.60 -35.29 -14.51
C LEU A 339 10.72 -36.30 -14.23
N THR A 340 11.11 -37.13 -15.20
CA THR A 340 12.25 -38.05 -15.07
C THR A 340 13.54 -37.30 -14.77
N LEU A 341 13.84 -36.24 -15.53
CA LEU A 341 15.03 -35.42 -15.30
C LEU A 341 15.01 -34.75 -13.92
N ALA A 342 13.83 -34.31 -13.45
CA ALA A 342 13.67 -33.72 -12.13
C ALA A 342 13.90 -34.74 -11.00
N GLU A 343 13.35 -35.95 -11.11
CA GLU A 343 13.53 -37.04 -10.15
C GLU A 343 15.02 -37.45 -10.06
N ASP A 344 15.68 -37.63 -11.21
CA ASP A 344 17.10 -37.98 -11.28
C ASP A 344 17.99 -36.94 -10.62
N LYS A 345 17.68 -35.65 -10.84
CA LYS A 345 18.40 -34.54 -10.20
C LYS A 345 18.26 -34.58 -8.68
N LEU A 346 17.05 -34.84 -8.16
CA LEU A 346 16.82 -34.97 -6.72
C LEU A 346 17.52 -36.18 -6.11
N ASN A 347 17.56 -37.31 -6.83
CA ASN A 347 18.27 -38.51 -6.40
C ASN A 347 19.77 -38.25 -6.25
N LYS A 348 20.39 -37.60 -7.24
CA LYS A 348 21.81 -37.22 -7.20
C LYS A 348 22.15 -36.31 -6.01
N LEU A 349 21.33 -35.28 -5.76
CA LEU A 349 21.50 -34.36 -4.63
C LEU A 349 21.43 -35.04 -3.26
N THR A 350 20.69 -36.15 -3.16
CA THR A 350 20.55 -36.88 -1.88
C THR A 350 21.71 -37.84 -1.67
N ASN A 351 22.14 -38.53 -2.72
CA ASN A 351 23.28 -39.45 -2.66
C ASN A 351 24.60 -38.72 -2.35
N GLN A 352 24.72 -37.44 -2.72
CA GLN A 352 25.85 -36.58 -2.34
C GLN A 352 25.80 -36.11 -0.87
N ARG A 353 24.65 -36.19 -0.19
CA ARG A 353 24.46 -35.74 1.21
C ARG A 353 24.49 -36.89 2.23
N SER A 354 24.70 -38.14 1.82
CA SER A 354 24.92 -39.26 2.73
C SER A 354 26.34 -39.20 3.32
N PRO A 355 26.54 -39.34 4.64
CA PRO A 355 27.86 -39.18 5.25
C PRO A 355 28.76 -40.38 4.92
N GLN A 356 29.83 -40.15 4.16
CA GLN A 356 31.00 -41.00 4.22
C GLN A 356 31.67 -40.75 5.58
N MET A 357 31.55 -41.72 6.51
CA MET A 357 32.52 -41.84 7.59
C MET A 357 33.87 -42.21 6.95
N GLY A 358 34.81 -41.27 6.94
CA GLY A 358 36.17 -41.50 6.44
C GLY A 358 36.93 -40.20 6.33
N ILE A 359 38.07 -40.13 7.01
CA ILE A 359 38.89 -38.95 7.29
C ILE A 359 39.64 -38.44 6.04
N GLU A 360 39.93 -37.14 6.10
CA GLU A 360 40.99 -36.37 5.44
C GLU A 360 40.71 -35.59 4.16
N SER A 361 41.23 -34.37 4.22
CA SER A 361 41.00 -33.20 3.39
C SER A 361 41.78 -33.25 2.08
N SER A 362 41.13 -32.87 0.99
CA SER A 362 41.76 -32.09 -0.06
C SER A 362 40.76 -31.09 -0.61
N SER A 363 41.01 -29.83 -0.28
CA SER A 363 40.34 -28.66 -0.82
C SER A 363 40.57 -28.54 -2.32
N SER A 364 39.53 -28.75 -3.12
CA SER A 364 39.44 -28.22 -4.47
C SER A 364 37.98 -27.91 -4.77
N GLU A 365 37.69 -26.61 -4.81
CA GLU A 365 36.53 -25.97 -5.45
C GLU A 365 35.17 -26.63 -5.18
N VAL A 366 34.72 -26.50 -3.92
CA VAL A 366 33.30 -26.57 -3.60
C VAL A 366 32.65 -25.29 -4.15
N GLU A 367 32.14 -25.37 -5.37
CA GLU A 367 31.28 -24.36 -5.97
C GLU A 367 30.07 -24.13 -5.03
N GLU A 368 29.98 -22.90 -4.52
CA GLU A 368 29.12 -22.39 -3.45
C GLU A 368 27.84 -23.19 -3.11
N LEU A 369 27.89 -23.83 -1.93
CA LEU A 369 26.71 -24.20 -1.15
C LEU A 369 25.96 -22.94 -0.69
N ILE A 370 24.85 -22.63 -1.38
CA ILE A 370 23.61 -21.93 -0.96
C ILE A 370 23.76 -21.08 0.33
N PRO A 371 23.69 -19.73 0.25
CA PRO A 371 22.37 -19.06 0.10
C PRO A 371 22.36 -17.68 -0.62
N LYS A 372 21.43 -17.42 -1.56
CA LYS A 372 20.96 -16.04 -1.95
C LYS A 372 19.82 -16.03 -3.01
N ARG A 373 18.65 -15.50 -2.61
CA ARG A 373 17.62 -14.69 -3.35
C ARG A 373 17.01 -15.08 -4.73
N GLN A 374 15.71 -14.71 -4.83
CA GLN A 374 14.85 -14.35 -5.98
C GLN A 374 15.25 -14.84 -7.39
N LYS A 375 14.54 -15.86 -7.91
CA LYS A 375 14.60 -16.22 -9.33
C LYS A 375 13.34 -15.77 -10.09
N LEU A 376 13.61 -15.06 -11.19
CA LEU A 376 12.77 -14.80 -12.35
C LEU A 376 13.65 -14.96 -13.63
N GLY A 377 14.61 -15.88 -13.59
CA GLY A 377 15.86 -15.75 -14.37
C GLY A 377 16.78 -14.66 -13.80
N HIS A 378 16.83 -14.60 -12.47
CA HIS A 378 17.52 -13.60 -11.63
C HIS A 378 16.96 -12.17 -11.81
N VAL A 379 17.08 -11.28 -10.81
CA VAL A 379 16.57 -9.88 -10.84
C VAL A 379 17.35 -9.00 -11.84
N LEU A 380 17.86 -9.63 -12.88
CA LEU A 380 19.18 -9.42 -13.40
C LEU A 380 19.15 -9.67 -14.92
N GLN A 381 19.93 -8.93 -15.65
CA GLN A 381 20.99 -8.09 -15.10
C GLN A 381 20.41 -6.72 -14.68
N LEU A 382 20.70 -6.30 -13.44
CA LEU A 382 19.96 -5.29 -12.68
C LEU A 382 20.00 -3.96 -13.44
N LEU A 383 18.89 -3.54 -14.06
CA LEU A 383 18.67 -2.19 -14.62
C LEU A 383 19.89 -1.55 -15.35
N THR A 384 20.40 -2.19 -16.41
CA THR A 384 21.26 -1.56 -17.43
C THR A 384 20.72 -1.78 -18.82
#